data_AF-A0A5D0H1L9-F1
#
_entry.id   AF-A0A5D0H1L9-F1
#
_cell.length_a   1.000
_cell.length_b   1.000
_cell.length_c   1.000
_cell.angle_alpha   90.00
_cell.angle_beta   90.00
_cell.angle_gamma   90.00
#
_symmetry.space_group_name_H-M   'P 1'
#
loop_
_entity.id
_entity.type
_entity.pdbx_description
1 polymer ?
#
loop_
_entity_poly.entity_id
_entity_poly.type
_entity_poly.pdbx_seq_one_letter_code
_entity_poly.pdbx_strand_id
1 'polypeptide(L)' 'MSTKTVAYVPNKVKDISLAAWGRKEIELAEAEMPGLMS' A
#
# COMPACT_ATOMS: atom_id res chain seq x y z
N MET A 1 5.64 24.25 11.27
CA MET A 1 5.22 22.86 10.97
C MET A 1 4.08 22.93 9.95
N SER A 2 4.28 22.44 8.72
CA SER A 2 3.24 22.45 7.68
C SER A 2 2.33 21.23 7.87
N THR A 3 1.06 21.44 8.22
CA THR A 3 0.07 20.37 8.40
C THR A 3 -0.53 20.00 7.05
N LYS A 4 -0.01 18.95 6.41
CA LYS A 4 -0.64 18.36 5.24
C LYS A 4 -1.96 17.71 5.67
N THR A 5 -3.09 18.25 5.23
CA THR A 5 -4.42 17.65 5.40
C THR A 5 -4.55 16.46 4.44
N VAL A 6 -4.48 15.24 4.97
CA VAL A 6 -4.73 14.02 4.19
C VAL A 6 -6.23 13.80 4.10
N ALA A 7 -6.77 13.65 2.88
CA ALA A 7 -8.17 13.31 2.69
C ALA A 7 -8.46 11.92 3.28
N TYR A 8 -9.51 11.82 4.10
CA TYR A 8 -9.95 10.54 4.64
C TYR A 8 -10.55 9.69 3.52
N VAL A 9 -9.99 8.50 3.30
CA VAL A 9 -10.53 7.50 2.35
C VAL A 9 -11.11 6.34 3.16
N PRO A 10 -12.44 6.12 3.13
CA PRO A 10 -13.05 5.04 3.87
C PRO A 10 -12.58 3.68 3.33
N ASN A 11 -12.16 2.80 4.24
CA ASN A 11 -11.75 1.44 3.94
C ASN A 11 -12.27 0.50 5.04
N LYS A 12 -12.49 -0.78 4.70
CA LYS A 12 -12.92 -1.81 5.64
C LYS A 12 -11.99 -3.00 5.51
N VAL A 13 -10.92 -2.98 6.30
CA VAL A 13 -9.91 -4.05 6.36
C VAL A 13 -10.00 -4.75 7.71
N LYS A 14 -9.52 -6.00 7.75
CA LYS A 14 -9.47 -6.79 8.99
C LYS A 14 -8.47 -6.21 10.00
N ASP A 15 -7.28 -5.82 9.53
CA ASP A 15 -6.22 -5.26 10.35
C ASP A 15 -5.30 -4.37 9.51
N ILE A 16 -5.20 -3.09 9.85
CA ILE A 16 -4.37 -2.11 9.13
C ILE A 16 -2.89 -2.20 9.53
N SER A 17 -2.55 -2.82 10.66
CA SER A 17 -1.17 -2.95 11.12
C SER A 17 -0.32 -3.83 10.19
N LEU A 18 -0.96 -4.73 9.44
CA LEU A 18 -0.33 -5.60 8.44
C LEU A 18 0.06 -4.87 7.15
N ALA A 19 -0.26 -3.57 6.99
CA ALA A 19 0.03 -2.82 5.78
C ALA A 19 1.53 -2.78 5.44
N ALA A 20 2.41 -2.71 6.45
CA ALA A 20 3.86 -2.69 6.23
C ALA A 20 4.39 -4.03 5.69
N TRP A 21 3.81 -5.14 6.15
CA TRP A 21 4.16 -6.47 5.65
C TRP A 21 3.57 -6.68 4.24
N GLY A 22 2.30 -6.36 4.03
CA GLY A 22 1.65 -6.46 2.72
C GLY A 22 2.37 -5.63 1.65
N ARG A 23 2.91 -4.45 2.00
CA ARG A 23 3.74 -3.65 1.09
C ARG A 23 5.00 -4.38 0.61
N LYS A 24 5.69 -5.10 1.51
CA LYS A 24 6.88 -5.88 1.13
C LYS A 24 6.53 -7.03 0.19
N GLU A 25 5.39 -7.67 0.41
CA GLU A 25 4.93 -8.75 -0.47
C GLU A 25 4.51 -8.22 -1.84
N ILE A 26 3.87 -7.06 -1.89
CA ILE A 26 3.55 -6.37 -3.15
C ILE A 26 4.87 -6.08 -3.90
N GLU A 27 5.85 -5.43 -3.27
CA GLU A 27 7.14 -5.12 -3.91
C GLU A 27 7.84 -6.36 -4.50
N LEU A 28 7.75 -7.51 -3.82
CA LEU A 28 8.26 -8.77 -4.36
C LEU A 28 7.43 -9.27 -5.55
N ALA A 29 6.10 -9.21 -5.46
CA ALA A 29 5.20 -9.63 -6.54
C ALA A 29 5.34 -8.75 -7.79
N GLU A 30 5.61 -7.46 -7.62
CA GLU A 30 5.85 -6.51 -8.71
C GLU A 30 7.06 -6.90 -9.57
N ALA A 31 8.15 -7.37 -8.95
CA ALA A 31 9.34 -7.84 -9.65
C ALA A 31 9.07 -9.12 -10.48
N GLU A 32 8.15 -9.96 -10.03
CA GLU A 32 7.75 -11.21 -10.70
C GLU A 32 6.69 -10.98 -11.79
N MET A 33 6.09 -9.79 -11.86
CA MET A 33 5.00 -9.46 -12.79
C MET A 33 5.38 -8.29 -13.74
N PRO A 34 6.39 -8.45 -14.61
CA PRO A 34 6.89 -7.35 -15.46
C PRO A 34 5.84 -6.82 -16.46
N GLY A 35 4.84 -7.62 -16.83
CA GLY A 35 3.77 -7.21 -17.75
C GLY A 35 2.74 -6.23 -17.18
N LEU A 36 2.68 -6.06 -15.85
CA LEU A 36 1.80 -5.07 -15.19
C LEU A 36 2.49 -3.71 -15.01
N MET A 37 3.82 -3.68 -15.12
CA MET A 37 4.66 -2.50 -14.84
C MET A 37 5.05 -1.69 -16.09
N SER A 38 4.40 -1.96 -17.23
CA SER A 38 4.62 -1.20 -18.47
C SER A 38 4.05 0.21 -18.43
#